data_AF-A0A085LZH9-F1
#
_entry.id   AF-A0A085LZH9-F1
#
_cell.length_a   1.000
_cell.length_b   1.000
_cell.length_c   1.000
_cell.angle_alpha   90.00
_cell.angle_beta   90.00
_cell.angle_gamma   90.00
#
_symmetry.space_group_name_H-M   'P 1'
#
loop_
_entity.id
_entity.type
_entity.pdbx_description
1 polymer ?
#
loop_
_entity_poly.entity_id
_entity_poly.type
_entity_poly.pdbx_seq_one_letter_code
_entity_poly.pdbx_strand_id
1 'polypeptide(L)'
;MWLPFKEILKRLQEVRYDKGILNVTAVGVIPLDDYFKQLDAFFQLSEELARVQAELNGKAVEFRILERQFFINLKDSDSNLQTFQSTLQNTNKQLMSLADSARRMTESLENAANGLKASSQLLTDLLFLSFHLPNNLKMFVRSALTFDGNDIGGQKWIEKATKLMEMACRSFTNAEDISEPISAQPHENVQKFKKLLSMLVEKANAGNKKADNPGNPVHESPGHSVGSS
;
A
#
# COMPACT_ATOMS: atom_id res chain seq x y z
N MET A 1 -8.17 -9.79 -9.67
CA MET A 1 -9.15 -8.90 -10.35
C MET A 1 -8.52 -7.86 -11.26
N TRP A 2 -7.36 -7.28 -10.91
CA TRP A 2 -6.75 -6.21 -11.72
C TRP A 2 -6.50 -6.58 -13.20
N LEU A 3 -5.86 -7.73 -13.46
CA LEU A 3 -5.46 -8.10 -14.81
C LEU A 3 -6.66 -8.32 -15.76
N PRO A 4 -7.71 -9.08 -15.39
CA PRO A 4 -8.95 -9.14 -16.17
C PRO A 4 -9.62 -7.77 -16.35
N PHE A 5 -9.69 -6.94 -15.30
CA PHE A 5 -10.31 -5.62 -15.36
C PHE A 5 -9.61 -4.71 -16.37
N LYS A 6 -8.28 -4.65 -16.32
CA LYS A 6 -7.46 -3.85 -17.23
C LYS A 6 -7.58 -4.33 -18.68
N GLU A 7 -7.59 -5.63 -18.90
CA GLU A 7 -7.72 -6.21 -20.23
C GLU A 7 -9.10 -5.95 -20.84
N ILE A 8 -10.17 -6.03 -20.04
CA ILE A 8 -11.53 -5.66 -20.47
C ILE A 8 -11.58 -4.19 -20.84
N LEU A 9 -11.04 -3.30 -19.99
CA LEU A 9 -11.02 -1.86 -20.26
C LEU A 9 -10.27 -1.55 -21.56
N LYS A 10 -9.11 -2.18 -21.76
CA LYS A 10 -8.31 -2.05 -22.98
C LYS A 10 -9.08 -2.51 -24.22
N ARG A 11 -9.68 -3.71 -24.18
CA ARG A 11 -10.44 -4.24 -25.32
C ARG A 11 -11.68 -3.43 -25.62
N LEU A 12 -12.38 -2.90 -24.61
CA LEU A 12 -13.53 -2.03 -24.81
C LEU A 12 -13.15 -0.73 -25.54
N GLN A 13 -11.96 -0.19 -25.24
CA GLN A 13 -11.40 0.97 -25.95
C GLN A 13 -10.97 0.62 -27.39
N GLU A 14 -10.50 -0.61 -27.63
CA GLU A 14 -10.03 -1.06 -28.95
C GLU A 14 -11.19 -1.48 -29.88
N VAL A 15 -12.28 -2.04 -29.35
CA VAL A 15 -13.25 -2.79 -30.15
C VAL A 15 -14.36 -1.93 -30.79
N ARG A 16 -14.72 -0.73 -30.29
CA ARG A 16 -16.03 -0.19 -30.73
C ARG A 16 -16.33 1.29 -30.85
N TYR A 17 -15.41 2.24 -30.72
CA TYR A 17 -15.74 3.65 -31.00
C TYR A 17 -14.55 4.42 -31.55
N ASP A 18 -14.83 5.37 -32.47
CA ASP A 18 -13.89 6.45 -32.77
C ASP A 18 -13.39 7.07 -31.46
N LYS A 19 -12.09 7.33 -31.36
CA LYS A 19 -11.42 7.80 -30.13
C LYS A 19 -12.22 8.95 -29.49
N GLY A 20 -12.88 8.69 -28.36
CA GLY A 20 -13.50 9.74 -27.53
C GLY A 20 -14.99 9.59 -27.20
N ILE A 21 -15.70 8.57 -27.70
CA ILE A 21 -17.17 8.44 -27.46
C ILE A 21 -17.50 7.57 -26.23
N LEU A 22 -16.64 6.61 -25.86
CA LEU A 22 -16.93 5.66 -24.78
C LEU A 22 -16.50 6.21 -23.41
N ASN A 23 -17.48 6.68 -22.62
CA ASN A 23 -17.29 6.98 -21.20
C ASN A 23 -17.56 5.72 -20.36
N VAL A 24 -16.49 5.08 -19.87
CA VAL A 24 -16.59 3.99 -18.90
C VAL A 24 -16.54 4.57 -17.50
N THR A 25 -17.61 4.39 -16.73
CA THR A 25 -17.68 4.79 -15.33
C THR A 25 -17.80 3.54 -14.45
N ALA A 26 -17.01 3.48 -13.39
CA ALA A 26 -17.18 2.44 -12.39
C ALA A 26 -18.34 2.80 -11.46
N VAL A 27 -19.29 1.88 -11.26
CA VAL A 27 -20.45 2.05 -10.37
C VAL A 27 -20.27 1.13 -9.18
N GLY A 28 -20.35 1.68 -7.97
CA GLY A 28 -20.24 0.92 -6.72
C GLY A 28 -19.34 1.60 -5.69
N VAL A 29 -19.28 0.99 -4.51
CA VAL A 29 -18.41 1.45 -3.42
C VAL A 29 -16.97 1.05 -3.72
N ILE A 30 -16.04 2.00 -3.55
CA ILE A 30 -14.61 1.72 -3.69
C ILE A 30 -14.17 0.81 -2.53
N PRO A 31 -13.54 -0.35 -2.80
CA PRO A 31 -13.20 -1.34 -1.79
C PRO A 31 -11.95 -0.94 -0.99
N LEU A 32 -12.05 0.14 -0.21
CA LEU A 32 -10.95 0.62 0.62
C LEU A 32 -10.61 -0.37 1.75
N ASP A 33 -11.61 -1.02 2.34
CA ASP A 33 -11.41 -1.95 3.45
C ASP A 33 -10.55 -3.15 3.04
N ASP A 34 -10.81 -3.72 1.86
CA ASP A 34 -10.04 -4.86 1.36
C ASP A 34 -8.62 -4.44 0.96
N TYR A 35 -8.46 -3.23 0.44
CA TYR A 35 -7.14 -2.66 0.18
C TYR A 35 -6.36 -2.45 1.50
N PHE A 36 -7.00 -1.90 2.53
CA PHE A 36 -6.36 -1.67 3.83
C PHE A 36 -5.99 -2.97 4.53
N LYS A 37 -6.80 -4.03 4.44
CA LYS A 37 -6.43 -5.36 4.94
C LYS A 37 -5.18 -5.90 4.26
N GLN A 38 -5.06 -5.75 2.94
CA GLN A 38 -3.86 -6.18 2.22
C GLN A 38 -2.63 -5.35 2.59
N LEU A 39 -2.81 -4.05 2.77
CA LEU A 39 -1.76 -3.13 3.24
C LEU A 39 -1.27 -3.54 4.63
N ASP A 40 -2.19 -3.81 5.56
CA ASP A 40 -1.85 -4.26 6.92
C ASP A 40 -1.11 -5.59 6.92
N ALA A 41 -1.60 -6.58 6.17
CA ALA A 41 -0.96 -7.88 6.06
C ALA A 41 0.48 -7.76 5.55
N PHE A 42 0.73 -6.89 4.56
CA PHE A 42 2.07 -6.64 4.05
C PHE A 42 3.00 -6.06 5.14
N PHE A 43 2.57 -5.01 5.85
CA PHE A 43 3.41 -4.39 6.88
C PHE A 43 3.62 -5.28 8.11
N GLN A 44 2.62 -6.08 8.49
CA GLN A 44 2.77 -7.09 9.55
C GLN A 44 3.82 -8.14 9.17
N LEU A 45 3.76 -8.68 7.95
CA LEU A 45 4.77 -9.62 7.45
C LEU A 45 6.17 -9.00 7.38
N SER A 46 6.27 -7.73 6.96
CA SER A 46 7.54 -7.01 6.92
C SER A 46 8.15 -6.85 8.31
N GLU A 47 7.36 -6.48 9.31
CA GLU A 47 7.81 -6.34 10.71
C GLU A 47 8.25 -7.69 11.28
N GLU A 48 7.46 -8.75 11.03
CA GLU A 48 7.80 -10.08 11.49
C GLU A 48 9.08 -10.60 10.85
N LEU A 49 9.28 -10.37 9.55
CA LEU A 49 10.50 -10.75 8.84
C LEU A 49 11.72 -10.01 9.41
N ALA A 50 11.60 -8.71 9.67
CA ALA A 50 12.67 -7.92 10.29
C ALA A 50 13.05 -8.48 11.68
N ARG A 51 12.06 -8.90 12.48
CA ARG A 51 12.29 -9.54 13.78
C ARG A 51 13.04 -10.87 13.63
N VAL A 52 12.60 -11.75 12.74
CA VAL A 52 13.23 -13.07 12.51
C VAL A 52 14.65 -12.91 11.96
N GLN A 53 14.89 -11.93 11.09
CA GLN A 53 16.23 -11.60 10.59
C GLN A 53 17.15 -11.10 11.71
N ALA A 54 16.65 -10.27 12.63
CA ALA A 54 17.42 -9.83 13.79
C ALA A 54 17.80 -11.00 14.71
N GLU A 55 16.87 -11.93 14.95
CA GLU A 55 17.13 -13.15 15.72
C GLU A 55 18.16 -14.06 15.03
N LEU A 56 18.01 -14.26 13.72
CA LEU A 56 18.96 -15.03 12.90
C LEU A 56 20.37 -14.43 12.96
N ASN A 57 20.48 -13.10 12.87
CA ASN A 57 21.77 -12.41 13.00
C ASN A 57 22.38 -12.61 14.39
N GLY A 58 21.57 -12.50 15.46
CA GLY A 58 22.02 -12.78 16.82
C GLY A 58 22.54 -14.20 16.97
N LYS A 59 21.79 -15.18 16.46
CA LYS A 59 22.19 -16.60 16.50
C LYS A 59 23.41 -16.91 15.64
N ALA A 60 23.59 -16.23 14.51
CA ALA A 60 24.78 -16.37 13.68
C ALA A 60 26.04 -15.85 14.40
N VAL A 61 25.92 -14.76 15.18
CA VAL A 61 27.02 -14.26 16.01
C VAL A 61 27.35 -15.25 17.13
N GLU A 62 26.34 -15.76 17.83
CA GLU A 62 26.53 -16.78 18.87
C GLU A 62 27.22 -18.03 18.32
N PHE A 63 26.78 -18.52 17.16
CA PHE A 63 27.38 -19.67 16.48
C PHE A 63 28.87 -19.43 16.17
N ARG A 64 29.24 -18.26 15.64
CA ARG A 64 30.65 -17.92 15.36
C ARG A 64 31.51 -17.85 16.63
N ILE A 65 30.95 -17.39 17.74
CA ILE A 65 31.67 -17.36 19.03
C ILE A 65 31.91 -18.80 19.51
N LEU A 66 30.90 -19.66 19.42
CA LEU A 66 31.02 -21.08 19.78
C LEU A 66 32.03 -21.80 18.88
N GLU A 67 32.00 -21.58 17.55
CA GLU A 67 33.00 -22.16 16.64
C GLU A 67 34.43 -21.77 17.03
N ARG A 68 34.68 -20.49 17.33
CA ARG A 68 36.00 -20.03 17.77
C ARG A 68 36.45 -20.70 19.07
N GLN A 69 35.55 -20.79 20.06
CA GLN A 69 35.82 -21.46 21.32
C GLN A 69 36.08 -22.96 21.14
N PHE A 70 35.36 -23.62 20.22
CA PHE A 70 35.61 -25.01 19.86
C PHE A 70 37.04 -25.20 19.34
N PHE A 71 37.49 -24.36 18.41
CA PHE A 71 38.84 -24.47 17.85
C PHE A 71 39.95 -24.22 18.88
N ILE A 72 39.72 -23.32 19.85
CA ILE A 72 40.67 -23.08 20.95
C ILE A 72 40.72 -24.31 21.87
N ASN A 73 39.56 -24.82 22.28
CA ASN A 73 39.46 -25.97 23.18
C ASN A 73 39.83 -27.31 22.51
N LEU A 74 39.86 -27.38 21.18
CA LEU A 74 40.39 -28.55 20.47
C LEU A 74 41.92 -28.65 20.63
N LYS A 75 42.59 -27.52 20.88
CA LYS A 75 44.04 -27.45 21.04
C LYS A 75 44.49 -27.80 22.46
N ASP A 76 43.66 -27.54 23.46
CA ASP A 76 43.90 -27.88 24.86
C ASP A 76 43.18 -29.22 25.16
N SER A 77 43.94 -30.29 25.43
CA SER A 77 43.47 -31.70 25.53
C SER A 77 42.48 -32.03 26.68
N ASP A 78 41.48 -31.20 26.93
CA ASP A 78 40.54 -31.37 28.04
C ASP A 78 39.20 -32.03 27.62
N SER A 79 38.72 -32.84 28.56
CA SER A 79 37.68 -33.87 28.47
C SER A 79 36.23 -33.38 28.23
N ASN A 80 36.02 -32.10 27.86
CA ASN A 80 34.69 -31.49 27.65
C ASN A 80 34.28 -31.26 26.18
N LEU A 81 35.07 -31.80 25.23
CA LEU A 81 34.85 -31.68 23.79
C LEU A 81 33.47 -32.17 23.30
N GLN A 82 32.95 -33.27 23.87
CA GLN A 82 31.64 -33.81 23.48
C GLN A 82 30.49 -32.87 23.84
N THR A 83 30.49 -32.29 25.03
CA THR A 83 29.48 -31.32 25.48
C THR A 83 29.51 -30.08 24.59
N PHE A 84 30.71 -29.62 24.21
CA PHE A 84 30.88 -28.49 23.31
C PHE A 84 30.35 -28.79 21.90
N GLN A 85 30.71 -29.94 21.35
CA GLN A 85 30.26 -30.39 20.04
C GLN A 85 28.73 -30.53 19.99
N SER A 86 28.11 -31.05 21.05
CA SER A 86 26.64 -31.14 21.16
C SER A 86 25.98 -29.76 21.14
N THR A 87 26.51 -28.80 21.91
CA THR A 87 26.02 -27.42 21.92
C THR A 87 26.15 -26.77 20.54
N LEU A 88 27.30 -26.92 19.88
CA LEU A 88 27.54 -26.38 18.55
C LEU A 88 26.57 -26.96 17.51
N GLN A 89 26.34 -28.28 17.54
CA GLN A 89 25.36 -28.94 16.68
C GLN A 89 23.93 -28.45 16.93
N ASN A 90 23.55 -28.24 18.19
CA ASN A 90 22.22 -27.72 18.52
C ASN A 90 22.04 -26.27 18.04
N THR A 91 23.03 -25.40 18.24
CA THR A 91 22.99 -24.01 17.74
C THR A 91 22.94 -23.97 16.21
N ASN A 92 23.66 -24.86 15.51
CA ASN A 92 23.57 -24.97 14.06
C ASN A 92 22.16 -25.39 13.60
N LYS A 93 21.52 -26.36 14.27
CA LYS A 93 20.14 -26.75 13.96
C LYS A 93 19.16 -25.59 14.17
N GLN A 94 19.31 -24.83 15.25
CA GLN A 94 18.50 -23.62 15.51
C GLN A 94 18.72 -22.57 14.42
N LEU A 95 19.98 -22.33 14.03
CA LEU A 95 20.34 -21.38 12.98
C LEU A 95 19.70 -21.76 11.63
N MET A 96 19.77 -23.04 11.25
CA MET A 96 19.15 -23.54 10.03
C MET A 96 17.62 -23.41 10.06
N SER A 97 16.99 -23.72 11.21
CA SER A 97 15.55 -23.55 11.39
C SER A 97 15.12 -22.07 11.23
N LEU A 98 15.89 -21.13 11.78
CA LEU A 98 15.64 -19.70 11.64
C LEU A 98 15.83 -19.24 10.19
N ALA A 99 16.87 -19.73 9.51
CA ALA A 99 17.12 -19.41 8.10
C ALA A 99 15.97 -19.90 7.19
N ASP A 100 15.48 -21.12 7.42
CA ASP A 100 14.31 -21.66 6.70
C ASP A 100 13.04 -20.86 6.99
N SER A 101 12.84 -20.42 8.22
CA SER A 101 11.72 -19.55 8.59
C SER A 101 11.80 -18.21 7.87
N ALA A 102 12.96 -17.55 7.90
CA ALA A 102 13.20 -16.29 7.22
C ALA A 102 12.95 -16.42 5.71
N ARG A 103 13.39 -17.52 5.07
CA ARG A 103 13.15 -17.77 3.65
C ARG A 103 11.66 -17.86 3.32
N ARG A 104 10.90 -18.68 4.07
CA ARG A 104 9.44 -18.81 3.86
C ARG A 104 8.70 -17.47 4.05
N MET A 105 9.16 -16.66 5.00
CA MET A 105 8.59 -15.33 5.24
C MET A 105 8.92 -14.35 4.11
N THR A 106 10.14 -14.38 3.57
CA THR A 106 10.50 -13.58 2.38
C THR A 106 9.62 -13.94 1.18
N GLU A 107 9.43 -15.23 0.90
CA GLU A 107 8.53 -15.69 -0.18
C GLU A 107 7.08 -15.21 0.04
N SER A 108 6.62 -15.24 1.30
CA SER A 108 5.28 -14.74 1.67
C SER A 108 5.17 -13.22 1.49
N LEU A 109 6.22 -12.47 1.84
CA LEU A 109 6.28 -11.02 1.70
C LEU A 109 6.31 -10.60 0.22
N GLU A 110 7.05 -11.31 -0.64
CA GLU A 110 7.06 -11.07 -2.09
C GLU A 110 5.66 -11.28 -2.69
N ASN A 111 4.96 -12.33 -2.27
CA ASN A 111 3.58 -12.58 -2.68
C ASN A 111 2.63 -11.47 -2.20
N ALA A 112 2.77 -11.03 -0.96
CA ALA A 112 2.00 -9.91 -0.40
C ALA A 112 2.28 -8.60 -1.16
N ALA A 113 3.55 -8.32 -1.49
CA ALA A 113 3.97 -7.14 -2.27
C ALA A 113 3.38 -7.15 -3.68
N ASN A 114 3.40 -8.30 -4.36
CA ASN A 114 2.76 -8.47 -5.66
C ASN A 114 1.24 -8.26 -5.58
N GLY A 115 0.61 -8.78 -4.54
CA GLY A 115 -0.80 -8.55 -4.23
C GLY A 115 -1.11 -7.07 -4.04
N LEU A 116 -0.31 -6.37 -3.23
CA LEU A 116 -0.45 -4.94 -2.94
C LEU A 116 -0.24 -4.07 -4.19
N LYS A 117 0.69 -4.45 -5.06
CA LYS A 117 0.92 -3.76 -6.34
C LYS A 117 -0.30 -3.88 -7.25
N ALA A 118 -0.85 -5.09 -7.39
CA ALA A 118 -2.03 -5.33 -8.21
C ALA A 118 -3.27 -4.61 -7.65
N SER A 119 -3.46 -4.62 -6.32
CA SER A 119 -4.59 -3.94 -5.69
C SER A 119 -4.46 -2.42 -5.74
N SER A 120 -3.25 -1.88 -5.55
CA SER A 120 -3.01 -0.44 -5.69
C SER A 120 -3.27 0.06 -7.12
N GLN A 121 -2.92 -0.74 -8.13
CA GLN A 121 -3.22 -0.43 -9.53
C GLN A 121 -4.72 -0.48 -9.81
N LEU A 122 -5.40 -1.53 -9.34
CA LEU A 122 -6.85 -1.62 -9.46
C LEU A 122 -7.56 -0.46 -8.77
N LEU A 123 -7.13 -0.09 -7.57
CA LEU A 123 -7.69 1.04 -6.82
C LEU A 123 -7.48 2.35 -7.57
N THR A 124 -6.30 2.56 -8.15
CA THR A 124 -6.02 3.74 -9.00
C THR A 124 -6.97 3.81 -10.18
N ASP A 125 -7.14 2.70 -10.91
CA ASP A 125 -8.00 2.65 -12.08
C ASP A 125 -9.47 2.88 -11.69
N LEU A 126 -9.94 2.28 -10.59
CA LEU A 126 -11.29 2.50 -10.06
C LEU A 126 -11.52 3.95 -9.63
N LEU A 127 -10.56 4.59 -8.95
CA LEU A 127 -10.66 6.00 -8.55
C LEU A 127 -10.81 6.92 -9.77
N PHE A 128 -10.05 6.66 -10.84
CA PHE A 128 -10.06 7.51 -12.03
C PHE A 128 -11.29 7.30 -12.91
N LEU A 129 -11.90 6.12 -12.85
CA LEU A 129 -13.16 5.81 -13.53
C LEU A 129 -14.39 6.25 -12.71
N SER A 130 -14.29 6.31 -11.38
CA SER A 130 -15.39 6.71 -10.50
C SER A 130 -15.50 8.21 -10.31
N PHE A 131 -14.36 8.92 -10.34
CA PHE A 131 -14.31 10.35 -10.02
C PHE A 131 -13.67 11.18 -11.13
N HIS A 132 -14.28 12.34 -11.43
CA HIS A 132 -13.69 13.33 -12.31
C HIS A 132 -12.66 14.19 -11.54
N LEU A 133 -11.46 13.63 -11.34
CA LEU A 133 -10.35 14.32 -10.67
C LEU A 133 -9.52 15.16 -11.66
N PRO A 134 -9.02 16.35 -11.26
CA PRO A 134 -8.13 17.15 -12.08
C PRO A 134 -6.79 16.43 -12.30
N ASN A 135 -6.12 16.74 -13.42
CA ASN A 135 -5.00 15.94 -13.92
C ASN A 135 -3.78 15.93 -12.97
N ASN A 136 -3.54 17.06 -12.28
CA ASN A 136 -2.53 17.18 -11.23
C ASN A 136 -2.80 16.22 -10.05
N LEU A 137 -4.06 16.15 -9.59
CA LEU A 137 -4.45 15.27 -8.50
C LEU A 137 -4.33 13.79 -8.89
N LYS A 138 -4.72 13.44 -10.13
CA LYS A 138 -4.52 12.09 -10.67
C LYS A 138 -3.04 11.69 -10.67
N MET A 139 -2.15 12.60 -11.03
CA MET A 139 -0.71 12.34 -11.01
C MET A 139 -0.20 12.03 -9.59
N PHE A 140 -0.61 12.83 -8.59
CA PHE A 140 -0.22 12.60 -7.21
C PHE A 140 -0.76 11.28 -6.65
N VAL A 141 -2.04 10.99 -6.86
CA VAL A 141 -2.68 9.75 -6.39
C VAL A 141 -2.06 8.52 -7.04
N ARG A 142 -1.84 8.54 -8.36
CA ARG A 142 -1.16 7.43 -9.06
C ARG A 142 0.25 7.24 -8.53
N SER A 143 0.99 8.32 -8.30
CA SER A 143 2.36 8.24 -7.79
C SER A 143 2.41 7.72 -6.35
N ALA A 144 1.43 8.07 -5.52
CA ALA A 144 1.31 7.60 -4.14
C ALA A 144 0.99 6.09 -4.08
N LEU A 145 0.07 5.63 -4.92
CA LEU A 145 -0.34 4.22 -5.01
C LEU A 145 0.66 3.34 -5.77
N THR A 146 1.69 3.90 -6.41
CA THR A 146 2.70 3.10 -7.10
C THR A 146 3.69 2.52 -6.09
N PHE A 147 3.50 1.23 -5.78
CA PHE A 147 4.42 0.47 -4.92
C PHE A 147 5.78 0.25 -5.59
N ASP A 148 6.86 0.57 -4.88
CA ASP A 148 8.23 0.31 -5.31
C ASP A 148 8.65 -1.10 -4.87
N GLY A 149 8.76 -2.02 -5.84
CA GLY A 149 9.15 -3.40 -5.58
C GLY A 149 10.58 -3.59 -5.05
N ASN A 150 11.43 -2.55 -5.11
CA ASN A 150 12.78 -2.60 -4.55
C ASN A 150 12.81 -2.29 -3.05
N ASP A 151 11.71 -1.78 -2.48
CA ASP A 151 11.58 -1.49 -1.07
C ASP A 151 10.95 -2.69 -0.34
N ILE A 152 11.79 -3.67 -0.01
CA ILE A 152 11.39 -4.97 0.57
C ILE A 152 10.48 -4.78 1.80
N GLY A 153 10.73 -3.76 2.63
CA GLY A 153 9.92 -3.46 3.81
C GLY A 153 8.85 -2.38 3.61
N GLY A 154 8.73 -1.80 2.41
CA GLY A 154 7.75 -0.77 2.07
C GLY A 154 7.86 0.54 2.88
N GLN A 155 8.91 0.73 3.69
CA GLN A 155 9.09 1.89 4.54
C GLN A 155 9.30 3.18 3.73
N LYS A 156 10.20 3.16 2.75
CA LYS A 156 10.46 4.31 1.88
C LYS A 156 9.25 4.60 1.02
N TRP A 157 8.57 3.55 0.56
CA TRP A 157 7.35 3.67 -0.21
C TRP A 157 6.26 4.35 0.61
N ILE A 158 5.96 3.91 1.84
CA ILE A 158 4.87 4.49 2.63
C ILE A 158 5.15 5.94 3.03
N GLU A 159 6.40 6.29 3.35
CA GLU A 159 6.80 7.67 3.60
C GLU A 159 6.54 8.56 2.37
N LYS A 160 6.96 8.11 1.19
CA LYS A 160 6.74 8.82 -0.07
C LYS A 160 5.25 8.89 -0.43
N ALA A 161 4.53 7.78 -0.27
CA ALA A 161 3.11 7.68 -0.56
C ALA A 161 2.29 8.62 0.33
N THR A 162 2.65 8.71 1.61
CA THR A 162 2.01 9.61 2.58
C THR A 162 2.23 11.07 2.18
N LYS A 163 3.46 11.50 1.88
CA LYS A 163 3.77 12.85 1.35
C LYS A 163 2.95 13.20 0.11
N LEU A 164 2.91 12.28 -0.85
CA LEU A 164 2.19 12.48 -2.11
C LEU A 164 0.67 12.56 -1.87
N MET A 165 0.14 11.77 -0.94
CA MET A 165 -1.28 11.79 -0.58
C MET A 165 -1.66 13.06 0.20
N GLU A 166 -0.76 13.60 1.04
CA GLU A 166 -0.93 14.90 1.67
C GLU A 166 -0.99 16.02 0.63
N MET A 167 -0.06 16.03 -0.34
CA MET A 167 -0.06 17.00 -1.44
C MET A 167 -1.34 16.88 -2.31
N ALA A 168 -1.80 15.66 -2.53
CA ALA A 168 -3.08 15.38 -3.21
C ALA A 168 -4.26 15.98 -2.42
N CYS A 169 -4.35 15.70 -1.12
CA CYS A 169 -5.41 16.24 -0.27
C CYS A 169 -5.37 17.77 -0.21
N ARG A 170 -4.19 18.37 -0.04
CA ARG A 170 -4.03 19.84 -0.05
C ARG A 170 -4.51 20.48 -1.34
N SER A 171 -4.08 19.93 -2.48
CA SER A 171 -4.48 20.41 -3.82
C SER A 171 -5.98 20.29 -4.04
N PHE A 172 -6.64 19.34 -3.36
CA PHE A 172 -8.08 19.12 -3.47
C PHE A 172 -8.90 19.95 -2.48
N THR A 173 -8.34 20.33 -1.33
CA THR A 173 -9.08 20.96 -0.23
C THR A 173 -8.69 22.40 0.08
N ASN A 174 -7.68 22.96 -0.61
CA ASN A 174 -7.10 24.29 -0.37
C ASN A 174 -6.73 24.54 1.10
N ALA A 175 -6.45 23.47 1.87
CA ALA A 175 -6.17 23.56 3.30
C ALA A 175 -4.66 23.51 3.54
N GLU A 176 -4.10 24.55 4.16
CA GLU A 176 -2.67 24.66 4.45
C GLU A 176 -2.21 23.68 5.56
N ASP A 177 -3.14 23.22 6.40
CA ASP A 177 -2.84 22.67 7.73
C ASP A 177 -2.68 21.14 7.83
N ILE A 178 -2.57 20.41 6.71
CA ILE A 178 -2.42 18.94 6.73
C ILE A 178 -0.95 18.51 7.00
N SER A 179 -0.10 19.41 7.51
CA SER A 179 1.33 19.13 7.75
C SER A 179 1.56 18.51 9.13
N GLU A 180 1.23 17.24 9.27
CA GLU A 180 1.81 16.46 10.35
C GLU A 180 3.22 15.97 9.92
N PRO A 181 4.22 15.95 10.81
CA PRO A 181 5.52 15.39 10.49
C PRO A 181 5.39 13.89 10.12
N ILE A 182 6.33 13.41 9.32
CA ILE A 182 6.42 11.99 8.97
C ILE A 182 7.11 11.29 10.10
N SER A 183 6.49 10.22 10.58
CA SER A 183 7.06 9.45 11.66
C SER A 183 8.21 8.59 11.15
N ALA A 184 9.19 8.35 12.02
CA ALA A 184 10.21 7.34 11.78
C ALA A 184 9.61 5.91 11.83
N GLN A 185 8.43 5.75 12.43
CA GLN A 185 7.75 4.46 12.56
C GLN A 185 6.87 4.17 11.34
N PRO A 186 7.10 3.06 10.61
CA PRO A 186 6.30 2.69 9.44
C PRO A 186 4.80 2.58 9.74
N HIS A 187 4.42 2.05 10.91
CA HIS A 187 3.02 1.87 11.30
C HIS A 187 2.23 3.19 11.36
N GLU A 188 2.83 4.25 11.89
CA GLU A 188 2.18 5.56 11.99
C GLU A 188 1.94 6.16 10.59
N ASN A 189 2.92 6.00 9.68
CA ASN A 189 2.78 6.43 8.29
C ASN A 189 1.70 5.64 7.55
N VAL A 190 1.55 4.33 7.83
CA VAL A 190 0.46 3.52 7.28
C VAL A 190 -0.90 4.04 7.72
N GLN A 191 -1.10 4.30 9.01
CA GLN A 191 -2.39 4.81 9.50
C GLN A 191 -2.71 6.19 8.91
N LYS A 192 -1.70 7.05 8.83
CA LYS A 192 -1.83 8.38 8.24
C LYS A 192 -2.22 8.31 6.77
N PHE A 193 -1.55 7.44 6.00
CA PHE A 193 -1.86 7.19 4.60
C PHE A 193 -3.31 6.70 4.42
N LYS A 194 -3.77 5.75 5.24
CA LYS A 194 -5.16 5.27 5.18
C LYS A 194 -6.16 6.38 5.43
N LYS A 195 -5.94 7.20 6.46
CA LYS A 195 -6.80 8.35 6.80
C LYS A 195 -6.89 9.35 5.64
N LEU A 196 -5.75 9.68 5.02
CA LEU A 196 -5.70 10.58 3.87
C LEU A 196 -6.43 10.00 2.65
N LEU A 197 -6.24 8.71 2.38
CA LEU A 197 -6.92 8.04 1.27
C LEU A 197 -8.44 7.98 1.48
N SER A 198 -8.91 7.65 2.68
CA SER A 198 -10.34 7.70 3.03
C SER A 198 -10.91 9.10 2.88
N MET A 199 -10.22 10.12 3.40
CA MET A 199 -10.66 11.51 3.28
C MET A 199 -10.76 11.95 1.80
N LEU A 200 -9.80 11.56 0.96
CA LEU A 200 -9.83 11.87 -0.46
C LEU A 200 -11.05 11.23 -1.14
N VAL A 201 -11.33 9.96 -0.85
CA VAL A 201 -12.46 9.22 -1.42
C VAL A 201 -13.79 9.78 -0.95
N GLU A 202 -13.92 10.12 0.33
CA GLU A 202 -15.13 10.76 0.89
C GLU A 202 -15.41 12.11 0.23
N LYS A 203 -14.39 12.96 0.10
CA LYS A 203 -14.55 14.27 -0.54
C LYS A 203 -14.81 14.14 -2.04
N ALA A 204 -14.19 13.18 -2.72
CA ALA A 204 -14.47 12.91 -4.13
C ALA A 204 -15.91 12.42 -4.34
N ASN A 205 -16.41 11.55 -3.46
CA ASN A 205 -17.81 11.11 -3.45
C ASN A 205 -18.78 12.28 -3.20
N ALA A 206 -18.48 13.15 -2.24
CA ALA A 206 -19.30 14.33 -1.94
C ALA A 206 -19.30 15.34 -3.10
N GLY A 207 -18.16 15.54 -3.77
CA GLY A 207 -18.04 16.37 -4.97
C GLY A 207 -18.85 15.83 -6.14
N ASN A 208 -18.85 14.50 -6.35
CA ASN A 208 -19.60 13.86 -7.43
C ASN A 208 -21.12 13.98 -7.22
N LYS A 209 -21.61 13.77 -5.99
CA LYS A 209 -23.04 13.96 -5.64
C LYS A 209 -23.54 15.39 -5.85
N LYS A 210 -22.67 16.40 -5.68
CA LYS A 210 -23.03 17.81 -5.93
C LYS A 210 -23.12 18.13 -7.42
N ALA A 211 -22.35 17.45 -8.27
CA ALA A 211 -22.43 17.59 -9.72
C ALA A 211 -23.67 16.89 -10.31
N ASP A 212 -24.13 15.79 -9.68
CA ASP A 212 -25.26 14.97 -10.14
C ASP A 212 -26.64 15.52 -9.70
N ASN A 213 -26.69 16.56 -8.87
CA ASN A 213 -27.94 17.21 -8.45
C ASN A 213 -28.01 18.68 -8.94
N PRO A 214 -28.21 18.94 -10.25
CA PRO A 214 -28.62 20.26 -10.70
C PRO A 214 -30.09 20.43 -10.28
N GLY A 215 -30.34 21.26 -9.27
CA GLY A 215 -31.69 21.56 -8.82
C GLY A 215 -32.53 22.09 -9.99
N ASN A 216 -33.59 21.35 -10.32
CA ASN A 216 -34.75 21.91 -11.01
C ASN A 216 -35.61 22.60 -9.94
N PRO A 217 -36.07 23.82 -10.19
CA PRO A 217 -37.52 23.96 -10.29
C PRO A 217 -37.94 24.74 -11.54
N VAL A 218 -38.82 24.09 -12.30
CA VAL A 218 -39.75 24.71 -13.23
C VAL A 218 -40.86 25.43 -12.44
N HIS A 219 -41.39 26.49 -13.06
CA HIS A 219 -42.68 27.17 -12.82
C HIS A 219 -42.70 28.39 -11.90
N GLU A 220 -42.73 29.59 -12.52
CA GLU A 220 -43.96 30.41 -12.57
C GLU A 220 -43.84 31.51 -13.63
N SER A 221 -44.59 31.37 -14.72
CA SER A 221 -45.04 32.51 -15.51
C SER A 221 -46.17 33.22 -14.75
N PRO A 222 -46.26 34.56 -14.85
CA PRO A 222 -47.57 35.20 -14.88
C PRO A 222 -47.82 35.81 -16.25
N GLY A 223 -49.00 35.48 -16.78
CA GLY A 223 -49.50 35.95 -18.06
C GLY A 223 -49.84 37.44 -18.09
N HIS A 224 -50.25 37.83 -19.30
CA HIS A 224 -50.74 39.13 -19.71
C HIS A 224 -51.72 39.81 -18.75
N SER A 225 -51.58 41.15 -18.66
CA SER A 225 -52.72 42.05 -18.49
C SER A 225 -52.67 43.12 -19.57
N VAL A 226 -53.66 43.07 -20.46
CA VAL A 226 -54.04 44.11 -21.42
C VAL A 226 -54.88 45.18 -20.69
N GLY A 227 -54.74 46.45 -21.08
CA GLY A 227 -55.65 47.55 -20.72
C GLY A 227 -54.91 48.90 -20.69
N SER A 228 -54.91 49.69 -21.77
CA SER A 228 -55.90 50.72 -22.10
C SER A 228 -55.83 51.95 -21.18
N SER A 229 -55.18 53.01 -21.67
CA SER A 229 -55.73 54.38 -21.85
C SER A 229 -54.68 55.32 -22.44
#